data_AF-A0A5B0QS94-F1
#
_entry.id   AF-A0A5B0QS94-F1
#
_cell.length_a   1.000
_cell.length_b   1.000
_cell.length_c   1.000
_cell.angle_alpha   90.00
_cell.angle_beta   90.00
_cell.angle_gamma   90.00
#
_symmetry.space_group_name_H-M   'P 1'
#
loop_
_entity.id
_entity.type
_entity.pdbx_description
1 polymer ?
#
loop_
_entity_poly.entity_id
_entity_poly.type
_entity_poly.pdbx_seq_one_letter_code
_entity_poly.pdbx_strand_id
1 'polypeptide(L)'
;MPLERALTGCQDEWNSLDHFDPTSPVRKVLSHFTHLRAQYPALQDGFNLAQRGNWTSFGQLPGSNMTQTEWGFWSVTRSPSDQQQFTGPNGNTTVWMLYSNLNTTKTFEFDCGTQLWISAPYPAPLTVRNLIYPYETYNLAGSKSPYYLDGKAPYRGCLQSVTMDALGFKVLVPADNWVAPLPQLVHFTPGHDARILSRSDTDSNPIAISLSFSDEMSCQSVSESLSLAYVIDPASSHQPRLNVNSATCTSIPPVPSSISSAPAAVWTWSSQIEDAPDGIYELIIKNPTNKAGLHTQSTDHLLIRKGSRDNPIAFQTTSYSKSLLQKGSDGLFQIFSNAAGADLMRYSTDFGKTWMKWQPYARAVGLPAGSFSQAQFWEGNHIRVQYWSKLAGSAAQTVDSDYGYSGTDIRTVPQLLLRGPFNQWLAEMS
;
A
#
# COMPACT_ATOMS: atom_id res chain seq x y z
N MET A 1 -26.17 -8.47 0.92
CA MET A 1 -24.78 -8.04 0.63
C MET A 1 -24.35 -7.05 1.71
N PRO A 2 -23.13 -7.15 2.25
CA PRO A 2 -22.59 -6.14 3.15
C PRO A 2 -22.20 -4.89 2.34
N LEU A 3 -23.17 -4.02 2.05
CA LEU A 3 -22.97 -2.81 1.23
C LEU A 3 -22.49 -1.61 2.04
N GLU A 4 -22.34 -1.73 3.36
CA GLU A 4 -22.09 -0.61 4.27
C GLU A 4 -20.89 0.25 3.84
N ARG A 5 -19.72 -0.37 3.60
CA ARG A 5 -18.52 0.35 3.12
C ARG A 5 -18.73 1.01 1.75
N ALA A 6 -19.52 0.39 0.87
CA ALA A 6 -19.82 0.97 -0.44
C ALA A 6 -20.77 2.19 -0.33
N LEU A 7 -21.66 2.20 0.67
CA LEU A 7 -22.61 3.29 0.89
C LEU A 7 -21.97 4.52 1.54
N THR A 8 -20.94 4.34 2.38
CA THR A 8 -20.28 5.43 3.10
C THR A 8 -18.87 5.76 2.60
N GLY A 9 -18.39 5.10 1.53
CA GLY A 9 -17.03 5.29 1.03
C GLY A 9 -16.66 6.74 0.69
N CYS A 10 -17.61 7.57 0.25
CA CYS A 10 -17.35 9.00 -0.01
C CYS A 10 -17.00 9.81 1.26
N GLN A 11 -17.28 9.28 2.45
CA GLN A 11 -16.97 9.90 3.75
C GLN A 11 -15.71 9.31 4.40
N ASP A 12 -15.14 8.25 3.80
CA ASP A 12 -13.96 7.59 4.31
C ASP A 12 -12.70 8.27 3.77
N GLU A 13 -12.00 9.00 4.65
CA GLU A 13 -10.75 9.68 4.31
C GLU A 13 -9.65 8.70 3.86
N TRP A 14 -9.75 7.40 4.21
CA TRP A 14 -8.82 6.38 3.74
C TRP A 14 -8.75 6.33 2.21
N ASN A 15 -9.89 6.48 1.51
CA ASN A 15 -9.95 6.48 0.04
C ASN A 15 -9.19 7.64 -0.61
N SER A 16 -8.86 8.66 0.17
CA SER A 16 -8.16 9.86 -0.28
C SER A 16 -6.64 9.74 -0.17
N LEU A 17 -6.16 8.70 0.51
CA LEU A 17 -4.75 8.47 0.74
C LEU A 17 -4.08 7.90 -0.51
N ASP A 18 -2.79 8.14 -0.61
CA ASP A 18 -1.94 7.38 -1.51
C ASP A 18 -1.84 5.93 -1.02
N HIS A 19 -2.25 4.99 -1.86
CA HIS A 19 -2.23 3.55 -1.58
C HIS A 19 -1.02 2.83 -2.18
N PHE A 20 -0.04 3.53 -2.75
CA PHE A 20 1.24 2.96 -3.21
C PHE A 20 2.19 2.59 -2.05
N ASP A 21 1.64 2.15 -0.92
CA ASP A 21 2.34 1.82 0.31
C ASP A 21 3.33 0.65 0.09
N PRO A 22 4.65 0.89 0.18
CA PRO A 22 5.64 -0.17 0.01
C PRO A 22 5.59 -1.21 1.13
N THR A 23 4.97 -0.92 2.28
CA THR A 23 4.87 -1.82 3.45
C THR A 23 3.64 -2.74 3.41
N SER A 24 2.76 -2.57 2.40
CA SER A 24 1.56 -3.39 2.24
C SER A 24 1.87 -4.90 2.25
N PRO A 25 1.20 -5.71 3.11
CA PRO A 25 1.43 -7.14 3.20
C PRO A 25 1.24 -7.88 1.86
N VAL A 26 0.26 -7.46 1.06
CA VAL A 26 0.01 -8.04 -0.27
C VAL A 26 1.21 -7.82 -1.19
N ARG A 27 1.76 -6.60 -1.21
CA ARG A 27 2.95 -6.27 -1.99
C ARG A 27 4.14 -7.12 -1.56
N LYS A 28 4.32 -7.36 -0.25
CA LYS A 28 5.41 -8.19 0.28
C LYS A 28 5.35 -9.63 -0.23
N VAL A 29 4.18 -10.25 -0.15
CA VAL A 29 3.94 -11.62 -0.64
C VAL A 29 4.19 -11.71 -2.14
N LEU A 30 3.65 -10.77 -2.93
CA LEU A 30 3.82 -10.79 -4.39
C LEU A 30 5.26 -10.49 -4.84
N SER A 31 5.95 -9.58 -4.15
CA SER A 31 7.37 -9.32 -4.37
C SER A 31 8.20 -10.58 -4.10
N HIS A 32 7.90 -11.26 -2.98
CA HIS A 32 8.57 -12.51 -2.64
C HIS A 32 8.31 -13.61 -3.68
N PHE A 33 7.09 -13.73 -4.21
CA PHE A 33 6.83 -14.65 -5.32
C PHE A 33 7.66 -14.37 -6.57
N THR A 34 7.93 -13.09 -6.85
CA THR A 34 8.79 -12.70 -7.98
C THR A 34 10.24 -13.08 -7.71
N HIS A 35 10.71 -12.87 -6.48
CA HIS A 35 12.03 -13.35 -6.05
C HIS A 35 12.15 -14.88 -6.19
N LEU A 36 11.17 -15.65 -5.70
CA LEU A 36 11.17 -17.11 -5.82
C LEU A 36 11.19 -17.60 -7.28
N ARG A 37 10.50 -16.91 -8.20
CA ARG A 37 10.57 -17.22 -9.64
C ARG A 37 11.96 -17.05 -10.23
N ALA A 38 12.75 -16.10 -9.73
CA ALA A 38 14.15 -15.93 -10.12
C ALA A 38 15.07 -16.99 -9.48
N GLN A 39 14.72 -17.53 -8.30
CA GLN A 39 15.52 -18.53 -7.59
C GLN A 39 15.18 -19.98 -7.94
N TYR A 40 13.99 -20.23 -8.51
CA TYR A 40 13.50 -21.55 -8.89
C TYR A 40 12.87 -21.47 -10.29
N PRO A 41 13.64 -21.72 -11.37
CA PRO A 41 13.14 -21.66 -12.74
C PRO A 41 11.87 -22.49 -13.00
N ALA A 42 11.68 -23.58 -12.25
CA ALA A 42 10.45 -24.36 -12.29
C ALA A 42 9.18 -23.54 -11.98
N LEU A 43 9.24 -22.53 -11.10
CA LEU A 43 8.11 -21.64 -10.78
C LEU A 43 7.80 -20.63 -11.89
N GLN A 44 8.79 -20.29 -12.71
CA GLN A 44 8.63 -19.37 -13.83
C GLN A 44 8.20 -20.14 -15.08
N ASP A 45 9.03 -21.10 -15.51
CA ASP A 45 8.95 -21.71 -16.85
C ASP A 45 8.70 -23.22 -16.82
N GLY A 46 8.62 -23.86 -15.65
CA GLY A 46 8.36 -25.31 -15.54
C GLY A 46 7.02 -25.69 -16.16
N PHE A 47 7.05 -26.55 -17.18
CA PHE A 47 5.87 -27.04 -17.89
C PHE A 47 5.20 -28.22 -17.21
N ASN A 48 5.92 -28.97 -16.38
CA ASN A 48 5.32 -30.10 -15.67
C ASN A 48 4.60 -29.59 -14.41
N LEU A 49 3.28 -29.47 -14.51
CA LEU A 49 2.36 -29.22 -13.40
C LEU A 49 1.54 -30.48 -13.13
N ALA A 50 1.75 -31.09 -11.96
CA ALA A 50 1.08 -32.35 -11.60
C ALA A 50 0.37 -32.21 -10.25
N GLN A 51 -0.91 -32.58 -10.21
CA GLN A 51 -1.63 -32.80 -8.95
C GLN A 51 -1.17 -34.11 -8.31
N ARG A 52 -0.77 -34.05 -7.04
CA ARG A 52 -0.32 -35.22 -6.25
C ARG A 52 -1.44 -35.75 -5.35
N GLY A 53 -2.41 -34.91 -5.00
CA GLY A 53 -3.56 -35.31 -4.20
C GLY A 53 -4.48 -34.13 -3.89
N ASN A 54 -5.73 -34.44 -3.54
CA ASN A 54 -6.72 -33.50 -3.04
C ASN A 54 -7.54 -34.16 -1.92
N TRP A 55 -7.89 -33.37 -0.90
CA TRP A 55 -8.67 -33.79 0.26
C TRP A 55 -9.78 -32.77 0.46
N THR A 56 -10.83 -32.95 -0.33
CA THR A 56 -11.86 -31.94 -0.56
C THR A 56 -13.27 -32.46 -0.30
N SER A 57 -14.18 -31.53 -0.09
CA SER A 57 -15.62 -31.78 -0.02
C SER A 57 -16.37 -30.73 -0.83
N PHE A 58 -17.61 -31.05 -1.21
CA PHE A 58 -18.49 -30.11 -1.90
C PHE A 58 -19.47 -29.46 -0.93
N GLY A 59 -19.73 -28.17 -1.12
CA GLY A 59 -20.70 -27.40 -0.35
C GLY A 59 -21.26 -26.23 -1.16
N GLN A 60 -22.36 -25.64 -0.72
CA GLN A 60 -23.03 -24.54 -1.42
C GLN A 60 -22.89 -23.23 -0.63
N LEU A 61 -22.59 -22.13 -1.33
CA LEU A 61 -22.63 -20.79 -0.73
C LEU A 61 -24.03 -20.19 -0.79
N PRO A 62 -24.39 -19.29 0.14
CA PRO A 62 -25.58 -18.46 0.00
C PRO A 62 -25.59 -17.72 -1.34
N GLY A 63 -26.70 -17.81 -2.08
CA GLY A 63 -26.86 -17.15 -3.39
C GLY A 63 -26.19 -17.86 -4.58
N SER A 64 -25.63 -19.06 -4.39
CA SER A 64 -24.99 -19.84 -5.47
C SER A 64 -25.95 -20.61 -6.39
N ASN A 65 -27.27 -20.49 -6.18
CA ASN A 65 -28.30 -21.20 -6.93
C ASN A 65 -28.03 -22.72 -7.07
N MET A 66 -27.75 -23.38 -5.94
CA MET A 66 -27.39 -24.80 -5.85
C MET A 66 -26.05 -25.23 -6.49
N THR A 67 -25.26 -24.29 -7.01
CA THR A 67 -23.93 -24.60 -7.55
C THR A 67 -23.02 -25.07 -6.42
N GLN A 68 -22.52 -26.30 -6.53
CA GLN A 68 -21.56 -26.84 -5.56
C GLN A 68 -20.17 -26.25 -5.82
N THR A 69 -19.58 -25.73 -4.77
CA THR A 69 -18.18 -25.32 -4.73
C THR A 69 -17.36 -26.41 -4.03
N GLU A 70 -16.17 -26.69 -4.56
CA GLU A 70 -15.21 -27.61 -3.94
C GLU A 70 -14.35 -26.85 -2.91
N TRP A 71 -14.21 -27.41 -1.72
CA TRP A 71 -13.43 -26.85 -0.63
C TRP A 71 -12.48 -27.88 -0.06
N GLY A 72 -11.29 -27.49 0.33
CA GLY A 72 -10.37 -28.37 1.03
C GLY A 72 -8.93 -28.03 0.78
N PHE A 73 -8.15 -29.07 0.54
CA PHE A 73 -6.69 -29.02 0.49
C PHE A 73 -6.18 -29.74 -0.75
N TRP A 74 -5.19 -29.14 -1.41
CA TRP A 74 -4.57 -29.68 -2.62
C TRP A 74 -3.06 -29.71 -2.46
N SER A 75 -2.48 -30.74 -3.07
CA SER A 75 -1.03 -30.93 -3.19
C SER A 75 -0.70 -30.97 -4.68
N VAL A 76 0.14 -30.05 -5.13
CA VAL A 76 0.53 -29.92 -6.53
C VAL A 76 2.03 -29.69 -6.65
N THR A 77 2.64 -30.12 -7.74
CA THR A 77 4.08 -29.95 -7.97
C THR A 77 4.31 -29.25 -9.28
N ARG A 78 5.29 -28.36 -9.31
CA ARG A 78 5.78 -27.72 -10.54
C ARG A 78 7.25 -28.04 -10.73
N SER A 79 7.62 -28.48 -11.93
CA SER A 79 8.96 -28.96 -12.25
C SER A 79 9.28 -28.74 -13.73
N PRO A 80 10.55 -28.84 -14.14
CA PRO A 80 10.89 -28.99 -15.54
C PRO A 80 10.22 -30.27 -16.10
N SER A 81 9.79 -30.23 -17.36
CA SER A 81 9.54 -31.46 -18.11
C SER A 81 10.85 -32.13 -18.50
N ASP A 82 10.81 -33.39 -18.95
CA ASP A 82 12.01 -34.12 -19.38
C ASP A 82 12.76 -33.45 -20.56
N GLN A 83 12.08 -32.54 -21.27
CA GLN A 83 12.65 -31.76 -22.37
C GLN A 83 13.17 -30.37 -21.94
N GLN A 84 12.96 -29.98 -20.68
CA GLN A 84 13.41 -28.71 -20.13
C GLN A 84 14.67 -28.91 -19.27
N GLN A 85 15.73 -28.19 -19.62
CA GLN A 85 16.89 -28.02 -18.76
C GLN A 85 17.03 -26.55 -18.42
N PHE A 86 16.91 -26.21 -17.14
CA PHE A 86 17.06 -24.83 -16.69
C PHE A 86 18.47 -24.57 -16.18
N THR A 87 19.04 -23.45 -16.62
CA THR A 87 20.27 -22.89 -16.09
C THR A 87 19.93 -21.85 -15.02
N GLY A 88 20.54 -21.92 -13.83
CA GLY A 88 20.31 -20.97 -12.75
C GLY A 88 20.29 -21.65 -11.37
N PRO A 89 20.09 -20.87 -10.29
CA PRO A 89 19.90 -21.43 -8.95
C PRO A 89 18.74 -22.43 -8.96
N ASN A 90 18.93 -23.58 -8.32
CA ASN A 90 17.89 -24.61 -8.16
C ASN A 90 17.15 -25.01 -9.47
N GLY A 91 17.84 -24.97 -10.62
CA GLY A 91 17.24 -25.16 -11.95
C GLY A 91 16.41 -26.43 -12.11
N ASN A 92 16.85 -27.55 -11.51
CA ASN A 92 16.16 -28.84 -11.60
C ASN A 92 15.35 -29.19 -10.35
N THR A 93 15.17 -28.25 -9.44
CA THR A 93 14.42 -28.49 -8.21
C THR A 93 12.92 -28.51 -8.54
N THR A 94 12.28 -29.66 -8.29
CA THR A 94 10.82 -29.73 -8.25
C THR A 94 10.35 -28.87 -7.08
N VAL A 95 9.37 -28.01 -7.29
CA VAL A 95 8.75 -27.21 -6.24
C VAL A 95 7.41 -27.81 -5.87
N TRP A 96 7.21 -28.03 -4.58
CA TRP A 96 6.00 -28.63 -4.04
C TRP A 96 5.10 -27.56 -3.43
N MET A 97 3.85 -27.46 -3.89
CA MET A 97 2.91 -26.45 -3.43
C MET A 97 1.72 -27.13 -2.76
N LEU A 98 1.38 -26.61 -1.59
CA LEU A 98 0.25 -27.01 -0.78
C LEU A 98 -0.66 -25.80 -0.63
N TYR A 99 -1.96 -25.93 -0.88
CA TYR A 99 -2.89 -24.81 -0.69
C TYR A 99 -4.25 -25.29 -0.20
N SER A 100 -4.93 -24.42 0.54
CA SER A 100 -6.27 -24.62 1.07
C SER A 100 -7.13 -23.41 0.76
N ASN A 101 -8.37 -23.64 0.36
CA ASN A 101 -9.37 -22.58 0.19
C ASN A 101 -10.39 -22.53 1.35
N LEU A 102 -10.09 -23.21 2.47
CA LEU A 102 -10.89 -23.11 3.68
C LEU A 102 -10.71 -21.74 4.32
N ASN A 103 -11.79 -21.14 4.80
CA ASN A 103 -11.76 -19.84 5.48
C ASN A 103 -11.37 -19.91 6.97
N THR A 104 -10.94 -21.08 7.43
CA THR A 104 -10.48 -21.34 8.80
C THR A 104 -9.14 -22.07 8.78
N THR A 105 -8.32 -21.83 9.81
CA THR A 105 -7.10 -22.60 10.03
C THR A 105 -7.46 -24.06 10.32
N LYS A 106 -6.80 -24.99 9.64
CA LYS A 106 -7.06 -26.43 9.79
C LYS A 106 -5.76 -27.24 9.68
N THR A 107 -5.62 -28.21 10.58
CA THR A 107 -4.58 -29.24 10.49
C THR A 107 -5.08 -30.42 9.66
N PHE A 108 -4.27 -30.83 8.69
CA PHE A 108 -4.52 -31.98 7.83
C PHE A 108 -3.55 -33.10 8.22
N GLU A 109 -4.09 -34.23 8.68
CA GLU A 109 -3.30 -35.35 9.19
C GLU A 109 -3.67 -36.64 8.48
N PHE A 110 -2.67 -37.34 7.94
CA PHE A 110 -2.87 -38.57 7.19
C PHE A 110 -1.75 -39.58 7.46
N ASP A 111 -2.12 -40.84 7.70
CA ASP A 111 -1.17 -41.93 7.89
C ASP A 111 -0.51 -42.32 6.55
N CYS A 112 0.82 -42.27 6.51
CA CYS A 112 1.67 -42.66 5.37
C CYS A 112 1.53 -44.12 4.92
N GLY A 113 0.94 -44.97 5.76
CA GLY A 113 0.63 -46.36 5.46
C GLY A 113 -0.70 -46.58 4.72
N THR A 114 -1.49 -45.53 4.49
CA THR A 114 -2.85 -45.58 3.90
C THR A 114 -2.88 -44.95 2.50
N GLN A 115 -4.03 -45.00 1.82
CA GLN A 115 -4.17 -44.43 0.46
C GLN A 115 -4.26 -42.89 0.42
N LEU A 116 -4.69 -42.25 1.50
CA LEU A 116 -4.92 -40.79 1.56
C LEU A 116 -3.71 -40.00 2.09
N TRP A 117 -2.54 -40.62 2.16
CA TRP A 117 -1.32 -39.97 2.61
C TRP A 117 -0.90 -38.78 1.72
N ILE A 118 -0.30 -37.76 2.33
CA ILE A 118 0.18 -36.58 1.58
C ILE A 118 1.50 -36.93 0.89
N SER A 119 1.40 -37.31 -0.38
CA SER A 119 2.54 -37.70 -1.22
C SER A 119 3.42 -36.51 -1.61
N ALA A 120 4.69 -36.56 -1.20
CA ALA A 120 5.72 -35.60 -1.59
C ALA A 120 6.39 -36.02 -2.91
N PRO A 121 6.94 -35.06 -3.68
CA PRO A 121 7.68 -35.35 -4.90
C PRO A 121 9.09 -35.89 -4.65
N TYR A 122 9.49 -36.13 -3.41
CA TYR A 122 10.86 -36.51 -3.04
C TYR A 122 10.87 -37.89 -2.36
N PRO A 123 12.00 -38.63 -2.37
CA PRO A 123 12.16 -39.81 -1.54
C PRO A 123 12.30 -39.43 -0.06
N ALA A 124 11.98 -40.37 0.83
CA ALA A 124 12.30 -40.29 2.26
C ALA A 124 13.51 -41.15 2.62
N PRO A 125 14.24 -40.83 3.71
CA PRO A 125 14.06 -39.66 4.57
C PRO A 125 14.57 -38.37 3.91
N LEU A 126 13.82 -37.27 4.06
CA LEU A 126 14.23 -35.96 3.59
C LEU A 126 13.56 -34.86 4.42
N THR A 127 14.29 -33.77 4.66
CA THR A 127 13.74 -32.57 5.26
C THR A 127 13.39 -31.56 4.17
N VAL A 128 12.17 -31.03 4.21
CA VAL A 128 11.71 -29.96 3.32
C VAL A 128 11.44 -28.70 4.13
N ARG A 129 11.59 -27.54 3.47
CA ARG A 129 11.37 -26.24 4.10
C ARG A 129 10.47 -25.35 3.26
N ASN A 130 9.57 -24.64 3.93
CA ASN A 130 8.67 -23.68 3.32
C ASN A 130 9.46 -22.45 2.86
N LEU A 131 9.23 -22.05 1.61
CA LEU A 131 9.75 -20.85 0.98
C LEU A 131 8.90 -19.63 1.33
N ILE A 132 7.72 -19.81 1.93
CA ILE A 132 6.83 -18.74 2.38
C ILE A 132 6.89 -18.64 3.90
N TYR A 133 6.84 -17.43 4.45
CA TYR A 133 6.79 -17.20 5.89
C TYR A 133 5.63 -18.02 6.51
N PRO A 134 5.82 -18.68 7.68
CA PRO A 134 6.95 -18.58 8.62
C PRO A 134 8.13 -19.53 8.35
N TYR A 135 8.29 -20.03 7.11
CA TYR A 135 9.45 -20.83 6.68
C TYR A 135 9.63 -22.15 7.44
N GLU A 136 8.52 -22.77 7.82
CA GLU A 136 8.47 -24.02 8.58
C GLU A 136 9.27 -25.14 7.90
N THR A 137 9.81 -26.02 8.73
CA THR A 137 10.56 -27.19 8.29
C THR A 137 9.79 -28.46 8.64
N TYR A 138 9.72 -29.40 7.71
CA TYR A 138 9.02 -30.67 7.87
C TYR A 138 9.94 -31.83 7.51
N ASN A 139 9.88 -32.89 8.31
CA ASN A 139 10.55 -34.14 8.02
C ASN A 139 9.58 -35.08 7.31
N LEU A 140 9.99 -35.61 6.15
CA LEU A 140 9.20 -36.55 5.38
C LEU A 140 9.40 -37.98 5.90
N ALA A 141 8.31 -38.63 6.28
CA ALA A 141 8.29 -40.05 6.61
C ALA A 141 8.30 -40.91 5.34
N GLY A 142 8.73 -42.17 5.44
CA GLY A 142 8.59 -43.13 4.35
C GLY A 142 7.14 -43.57 4.18
N SER A 143 6.62 -43.54 2.96
CA SER A 143 5.40 -44.27 2.61
C SER A 143 5.68 -45.77 2.38
N LYS A 144 4.64 -46.52 2.02
CA LYS A 144 4.78 -47.90 1.50
C LYS A 144 4.96 -47.95 -0.02
N SER A 145 5.05 -46.79 -0.69
CA SER A 145 5.18 -46.69 -2.15
C SER A 145 6.65 -46.50 -2.56
N PRO A 146 7.26 -47.41 -3.34
CA PRO A 146 8.63 -47.26 -3.82
C PRO A 146 8.75 -46.02 -4.72
N TYR A 147 9.78 -45.21 -4.52
CA TYR A 147 9.93 -43.93 -5.23
C TYR A 147 10.15 -44.13 -6.73
N TYR A 148 10.94 -45.14 -7.11
CA TYR A 148 11.26 -45.50 -8.50
C TYR A 148 10.32 -46.54 -9.13
N LEU A 149 9.22 -46.88 -8.44
CA LEU A 149 8.25 -47.87 -8.91
C LEU A 149 8.84 -49.28 -9.15
N ASP A 150 9.94 -49.61 -8.48
CA ASP A 150 10.69 -50.87 -8.63
C ASP A 150 10.48 -51.86 -7.46
N GLY A 151 9.57 -51.54 -6.54
CA GLY A 151 9.30 -52.33 -5.35
C GLY A 151 10.36 -52.20 -4.24
N LYS A 152 11.36 -51.33 -4.39
CA LYS A 152 12.48 -51.19 -3.45
C LYS A 152 12.57 -49.78 -2.86
N ALA A 153 13.35 -49.68 -1.79
CA ALA A 153 13.74 -48.39 -1.23
C ALA A 153 14.62 -47.61 -2.24
N PRO A 154 14.63 -46.26 -2.19
CA PRO A 154 13.93 -45.41 -1.24
C PRO A 154 12.43 -45.36 -1.50
N TYR A 155 11.65 -45.24 -0.42
CA TYR A 155 10.22 -45.02 -0.50
C TYR A 155 9.91 -43.55 -0.73
N ARG A 156 8.78 -43.27 -1.38
CA ARG A 156 8.31 -41.89 -1.60
C ARG A 156 7.98 -41.24 -0.26
N GLY A 157 8.42 -39.99 -0.11
CA GLY A 157 8.27 -39.22 1.11
C GLY A 157 6.83 -38.77 1.34
N CYS A 158 6.42 -38.80 2.60
CA CYS A 158 5.08 -38.53 3.07
C CYS A 158 5.11 -37.43 4.13
N LEU A 159 4.19 -36.46 4.01
CA LEU A 159 3.95 -35.45 5.05
C LEU A 159 2.77 -35.88 5.91
N GLN A 160 3.05 -36.29 7.15
CA GLN A 160 2.03 -36.85 8.04
C GLN A 160 1.03 -35.81 8.54
N SER A 161 1.49 -34.58 8.80
CA SER A 161 0.66 -33.50 9.35
C SER A 161 1.11 -32.15 8.80
N VAL A 162 0.15 -31.30 8.44
CA VAL A 162 0.39 -29.92 8.02
C VAL A 162 -0.77 -29.02 8.44
N THR A 163 -0.44 -27.91 9.11
CA THR A 163 -1.42 -26.88 9.47
C THR A 163 -1.46 -25.80 8.39
N MET A 164 -2.63 -25.57 7.81
CA MET A 164 -2.87 -24.51 6.84
C MET A 164 -3.68 -23.40 7.48
N ASP A 165 -3.24 -22.15 7.31
CA ASP A 165 -4.05 -20.98 7.67
C ASP A 165 -5.28 -20.84 6.77
N ALA A 166 -6.22 -20.00 7.19
CA ALA A 166 -7.36 -19.62 6.36
C ALA A 166 -6.88 -19.09 5.00
N LEU A 167 -7.37 -19.68 3.91
CA LEU A 167 -6.99 -19.39 2.52
C LEU A 167 -5.47 -19.50 2.28
N GLY A 168 -4.78 -20.29 3.09
CA GLY A 168 -3.33 -20.36 3.15
C GLY A 168 -2.71 -21.25 2.09
N PHE A 169 -1.42 -21.03 1.87
CA PHE A 169 -0.59 -21.83 0.98
C PHE A 169 0.82 -21.99 1.58
N LYS A 170 1.49 -23.07 1.21
CA LYS A 170 2.89 -23.35 1.53
C LYS A 170 3.61 -23.81 0.27
N VAL A 171 4.88 -23.47 0.16
CA VAL A 171 5.72 -23.83 -0.99
C VAL A 171 6.98 -24.50 -0.47
N LEU A 172 7.08 -25.81 -0.61
CA LEU A 172 8.09 -26.66 -0.01
C LEU A 172 9.15 -27.09 -1.03
N VAL A 173 10.41 -27.00 -0.64
CA VAL A 173 11.57 -27.56 -1.36
C VAL A 173 12.44 -28.37 -0.40
N PRO A 174 13.34 -29.24 -0.86
CA PRO A 174 14.34 -29.86 0.01
C PRO A 174 15.12 -28.77 0.76
N ALA A 175 15.44 -29.00 2.03
CA ALA A 175 16.11 -28.00 2.87
C ALA A 175 17.43 -27.50 2.29
N ASP A 176 18.19 -28.39 1.62
CA ASP A 176 19.46 -28.06 0.95
C ASP A 176 19.28 -27.15 -0.27
N ASN A 177 18.06 -27.07 -0.83
CA ASN A 177 17.71 -26.17 -1.93
C ASN A 177 17.02 -24.90 -1.45
N TRP A 178 16.79 -24.73 -0.15
CA TRP A 178 16.09 -23.56 0.38
C TRP A 178 16.99 -22.32 0.29
N VAL A 179 16.41 -21.22 -0.20
CA VAL A 179 17.07 -19.91 -0.26
C VAL A 179 16.44 -18.96 0.74
N ALA A 180 17.27 -18.14 1.39
CA ALA A 180 16.77 -17.11 2.28
C ALA A 180 15.97 -16.05 1.50
N PRO A 181 14.85 -15.53 2.06
CA PRO A 181 14.17 -14.38 1.48
C PRO A 181 15.10 -13.15 1.50
N LEU A 182 14.82 -12.20 0.62
CA LEU A 182 15.43 -10.87 0.73
C LEU A 182 14.84 -10.11 1.93
N PRO A 183 15.62 -9.26 2.61
CA PRO A 183 15.07 -8.38 3.64
C PRO A 183 14.03 -7.43 3.04
N GLN A 184 12.95 -7.18 3.75
CA GLN A 184 11.84 -6.34 3.30
C GLN A 184 11.49 -5.28 4.34
N LEU A 185 11.23 -4.05 3.90
CA LEU A 185 10.51 -3.07 4.71
C LEU A 185 9.04 -3.52 4.81
N VAL A 186 8.60 -3.78 6.04
CA VAL A 186 7.28 -4.40 6.34
C VAL A 186 6.38 -3.49 7.16
N HIS A 187 6.90 -2.42 7.75
CA HIS A 187 6.09 -1.44 8.47
C HIS A 187 6.75 -0.07 8.51
N PHE A 188 5.91 0.97 8.56
CA PHE A 188 6.31 2.36 8.73
C PHE A 188 5.37 3.07 9.70
N THR A 189 5.93 3.83 10.64
CA THR A 189 5.21 4.76 11.52
C THR A 189 5.68 6.18 11.21
N PRO A 190 4.78 7.17 11.03
CA PRO A 190 3.34 7.16 11.34
C PRO A 190 2.44 6.41 10.34
N GLY A 191 2.98 5.96 9.21
CA GLY A 191 2.25 5.26 8.15
C GLY A 191 2.41 5.96 6.81
N HIS A 192 2.26 5.19 5.72
CA HIS A 192 2.34 5.76 4.37
C HIS A 192 1.17 6.72 4.12
N ASP A 193 1.50 7.89 3.57
CA ASP A 193 0.63 9.04 3.34
C ASP A 193 -0.09 9.55 4.61
N ALA A 194 0.48 9.30 5.79
CA ALA A 194 -0.08 9.74 7.06
C ALA A 194 -0.32 11.25 7.09
N ARG A 195 -1.44 11.65 7.70
CA ARG A 195 -1.84 13.05 7.88
C ARG A 195 -1.55 13.50 9.31
N ILE A 196 -0.62 14.44 9.47
CA ILE A 196 -0.25 15.01 10.76
C ILE A 196 -0.87 16.39 10.89
N LEU A 197 -1.75 16.55 11.88
CA LEU A 197 -2.33 17.85 12.21
C LEU A 197 -1.29 18.72 12.94
N SER A 198 -0.97 19.88 12.37
CA SER A 198 -0.19 20.92 13.03
C SER A 198 -1.10 21.92 13.75
N ARG A 199 -0.51 22.60 14.73
CA ARG A 199 -1.11 23.71 15.48
C ARG A 199 -0.11 24.87 15.46
N SER A 200 -0.56 26.08 15.79
CA SER A 200 0.28 27.28 15.76
C SER A 200 1.53 27.20 16.65
N ASP A 201 1.50 26.36 17.68
CA ASP A 201 2.62 26.07 18.59
C ASP A 201 3.46 24.85 18.18
N THR A 202 3.04 24.08 17.16
CA THR A 202 3.69 22.83 16.73
C THR A 202 4.04 22.78 15.24
N ASP A 203 3.89 23.90 14.53
CA ASP A 203 4.10 24.00 13.08
C ASP A 203 5.46 23.42 12.67
N SER A 204 6.55 23.70 13.39
CA SER A 204 7.89 23.17 13.09
C SER A 204 8.30 21.92 13.89
N ASN A 205 7.38 21.31 14.65
CA ASN A 205 7.72 20.16 15.51
C ASN A 205 8.29 19.00 14.69
N PRO A 206 9.31 18.28 15.22
CA PRO A 206 9.84 17.11 14.58
C PRO A 206 8.78 16.04 14.33
N ILE A 207 8.90 15.36 13.19
CA ILE A 207 8.05 14.22 12.86
C ILE A 207 8.82 12.95 13.23
N ALA A 208 8.38 12.25 14.27
CA ALA A 208 8.96 10.96 14.64
C ALA A 208 8.66 9.91 13.55
N ILE A 209 9.68 9.13 13.18
CA ILE A 209 9.59 8.09 12.14
C ILE A 209 10.19 6.78 12.63
N SER A 210 9.58 5.67 12.23
CA SER A 210 10.10 4.32 12.50
C SER A 210 9.88 3.41 11.30
N LEU A 211 10.92 2.66 10.94
CA LEU A 211 10.94 1.69 9.84
C LEU A 211 11.17 0.30 10.43
N SER A 212 10.30 -0.65 10.12
CA SER A 212 10.46 -2.03 10.57
C SER A 212 10.71 -2.98 9.41
N PHE A 213 11.63 -3.91 9.61
CA PHE A 213 12.10 -4.85 8.59
C PHE A 213 11.86 -6.31 8.98
N SER A 214 11.78 -7.17 7.96
CA SER A 214 11.61 -8.63 8.11
C SER A 214 12.84 -9.36 8.64
N ASP A 215 13.98 -8.67 8.68
CA ASP A 215 15.29 -9.21 8.99
C ASP A 215 16.04 -8.26 9.92
N GLU A 216 17.04 -8.77 10.61
CA GLU A 216 17.95 -7.95 11.40
C GLU A 216 18.85 -7.12 10.47
N MET A 217 18.63 -5.80 10.44
CA MET A 217 19.29 -4.94 9.47
C MET A 217 20.65 -4.41 9.92
N SER A 218 21.48 -3.97 8.96
CA SER A 218 22.62 -3.11 9.25
C SER A 218 22.10 -1.69 9.50
N CYS A 219 22.17 -1.23 10.76
CA CYS A 219 21.71 0.10 11.17
C CYS A 219 22.35 1.21 10.32
N GLN A 220 23.67 1.12 10.09
CA GLN A 220 24.42 2.06 9.26
C GLN A 220 23.91 2.04 7.82
N SER A 221 23.74 0.86 7.22
CA SER A 221 23.27 0.72 5.85
C SER A 221 21.88 1.34 5.66
N VAL A 222 20.96 1.13 6.61
CA VAL A 222 19.63 1.77 6.59
C VAL A 222 19.74 3.29 6.68
N SER A 223 20.54 3.82 7.61
CA SER A 223 20.77 5.26 7.75
C SER A 223 21.37 5.91 6.49
N GLU A 224 22.34 5.26 5.86
CA GLU A 224 23.01 5.76 4.65
C GLU A 224 22.13 5.64 3.39
N SER A 225 21.17 4.73 3.40
CA SER A 225 20.23 4.51 2.27
C SER A 225 19.03 5.45 2.29
N LEU A 226 18.89 6.26 3.34
CA LEU A 226 17.76 7.18 3.54
C LEU A 226 18.04 8.55 2.94
N SER A 227 17.05 9.09 2.23
CA SER A 227 17.03 10.50 1.82
C SER A 227 15.63 11.08 1.98
N LEU A 228 15.58 12.41 2.11
CA LEU A 228 14.34 13.16 2.31
C LEU A 228 14.14 14.11 1.13
N ALA A 229 12.98 14.00 0.49
CA ALA A 229 12.43 15.05 -0.37
C ALA A 229 11.25 15.72 0.35
N TYR A 230 11.04 17.00 0.12
CA TYR A 230 9.92 17.72 0.71
C TYR A 230 9.47 18.90 -0.14
N VAL A 231 8.22 19.33 0.06
CA VAL A 231 7.67 20.59 -0.42
C VAL A 231 6.97 21.26 0.75
N ILE A 232 7.40 22.49 1.08
CA ILE A 232 6.87 23.31 2.17
C ILE A 232 6.44 24.67 1.61
N ASP A 233 5.89 25.55 2.44
CA ASP A 233 5.59 26.93 2.01
C ASP A 233 6.88 27.63 1.52
N PRO A 234 6.94 28.16 0.27
CA PRO A 234 8.10 28.86 -0.25
C PRO A 234 8.52 30.10 0.56
N ALA A 235 7.63 30.67 1.36
CA ALA A 235 7.94 31.78 2.28
C ALA A 235 8.56 31.30 3.61
N SER A 236 8.60 29.99 3.86
CA SER A 236 9.22 29.40 5.03
C SER A 236 10.75 29.42 4.95
N SER A 237 11.41 29.75 6.06
CA SER A 237 12.86 29.65 6.21
C SER A 237 13.34 28.30 6.76
N HIS A 238 12.42 27.40 7.09
CA HIS A 238 12.73 26.09 7.66
C HIS A 238 13.47 25.20 6.64
N GLN A 239 14.33 24.32 7.16
CA GLN A 239 15.16 23.40 6.39
C GLN A 239 14.98 21.98 6.93
N PRO A 240 13.90 21.29 6.52
CA PRO A 240 13.65 19.92 6.92
C PRO A 240 14.83 18.99 6.64
N ARG A 241 15.16 18.16 7.63
CA ARG A 241 16.27 17.20 7.51
C ARG A 241 16.03 15.95 8.35
N LEU A 242 16.62 14.84 7.93
CA LEU A 242 16.63 13.61 8.71
C LEU A 242 17.75 13.63 9.75
N ASN A 243 17.44 13.27 10.99
CA ASN A 243 18.46 13.07 12.02
C ASN A 243 18.98 11.62 12.02
N VAL A 244 19.66 11.22 10.94
CA VAL A 244 20.18 9.84 10.81
C VAL A 244 21.29 9.50 11.81
N ASN A 245 21.96 10.51 12.37
CA ASN A 245 23.06 10.33 13.33
C ASN A 245 22.57 9.94 14.73
N SER A 246 21.33 10.30 15.09
CA SER A 246 20.69 9.89 16.34
C SER A 246 19.76 8.70 16.17
N ALA A 247 19.89 7.95 15.07
CA ALA A 247 19.01 6.82 14.80
C ALA A 247 19.21 5.72 15.84
N THR A 248 18.10 5.16 16.32
CA THR A 248 18.08 4.03 17.24
C THR A 248 17.65 2.77 16.50
N CYS A 249 18.41 1.69 16.67
CA CYS A 249 18.22 0.44 15.97
C CYS A 249 18.10 -0.73 16.94
N THR A 250 17.00 -1.49 16.85
CA THR A 250 16.68 -2.50 17.86
C THR A 250 16.06 -3.74 17.22
N SER A 251 16.52 -4.91 17.65
CA SER A 251 15.85 -6.18 17.35
C SER A 251 14.63 -6.32 18.26
N ILE A 252 13.48 -6.69 17.69
CA ILE A 252 12.20 -6.78 18.40
C ILE A 252 11.64 -8.20 18.29
N PRO A 253 10.78 -8.63 19.24
CA PRO A 253 10.00 -9.86 19.05
C PRO A 253 9.22 -9.79 17.73
N PRO A 254 9.06 -10.92 17.01
CA PRO A 254 8.33 -10.93 15.75
C PRO A 254 6.91 -10.36 15.88
N VAL A 255 6.62 -9.30 15.12
CA VAL A 255 5.28 -8.71 15.01
C VAL A 255 4.63 -9.24 13.72
N PRO A 256 3.62 -10.12 13.82
CA PRO A 256 3.02 -10.74 12.65
C PRO A 256 2.25 -9.73 11.80
N SER A 257 2.21 -9.99 10.50
CA SER A 257 1.42 -9.22 9.55
C SER A 257 -0.07 -9.62 9.61
N SER A 258 -0.95 -8.77 9.07
CA SER A 258 -2.37 -9.10 8.88
C SER A 258 -2.61 -10.23 7.87
N ILE A 259 -1.61 -10.53 7.03
CA ILE A 259 -1.58 -11.68 6.13
C ILE A 259 -0.50 -12.64 6.62
N SER A 260 -0.88 -13.87 6.97
CA SER A 260 0.05 -14.82 7.61
C SER A 260 1.23 -15.25 6.74
N SER A 261 1.10 -15.17 5.41
CA SER A 261 2.19 -15.47 4.46
C SER A 261 3.15 -14.30 4.24
N ALA A 262 2.82 -13.10 4.73
CA ALA A 262 3.72 -11.95 4.71
C ALA A 262 4.69 -12.04 5.90
N PRO A 263 5.97 -11.67 5.73
CA PRO A 263 6.94 -11.74 6.81
C PRO A 263 6.59 -10.81 7.96
N ALA A 264 6.89 -11.26 9.18
CA ALA A 264 6.77 -10.46 10.39
C ALA A 264 7.86 -9.38 10.46
N ALA A 265 7.61 -8.30 11.21
CA ALA A 265 8.66 -7.35 11.58
C ALA A 265 9.48 -7.90 12.75
N VAL A 266 10.81 -7.89 12.63
CA VAL A 266 11.73 -8.41 13.67
C VAL A 266 12.82 -7.41 14.08
N TRP A 267 12.89 -6.28 13.39
CA TRP A 267 13.90 -5.25 13.65
C TRP A 267 13.37 -3.86 13.28
N THR A 268 13.78 -2.84 14.02
CA THR A 268 13.36 -1.46 13.81
C THR A 268 14.53 -0.49 13.72
N TRP A 269 14.37 0.53 12.89
CA TRP A 269 15.16 1.75 12.82
C TRP A 269 14.24 2.92 13.16
N SER A 270 14.64 3.82 14.07
CA SER A 270 13.81 4.96 14.47
C SER A 270 14.61 6.26 14.54
N SER A 271 14.01 7.35 14.09
CA SER A 271 14.58 8.71 14.09
C SER A 271 13.45 9.74 13.97
N GLN A 272 13.76 10.95 13.51
CA GLN A 272 12.83 12.03 13.25
C GLN A 272 13.25 12.88 12.05
N ILE A 273 12.26 13.48 11.40
CA ILE A 273 12.45 14.63 10.51
C ILE A 273 12.45 15.88 11.40
N GLU A 274 13.56 16.59 11.45
CA GLU A 274 13.71 17.84 12.19
C GLU A 274 13.29 19.03 11.34
N ASP A 275 12.94 20.14 12.01
CA ASP A 275 12.64 21.42 11.38
C ASP A 275 11.57 21.30 10.28
N ALA A 276 10.50 20.59 10.61
CA ALA A 276 9.48 20.12 9.66
C ALA A 276 8.20 20.99 9.79
N PRO A 277 8.07 22.11 9.06
CA PRO A 277 6.84 22.92 9.00
C PRO A 277 5.68 22.17 8.31
N ASP A 278 4.55 22.83 8.14
CA ASP A 278 3.50 22.37 7.22
C ASP A 278 4.04 22.10 5.79
N GLY A 279 3.64 20.97 5.21
CA GLY A 279 4.11 20.52 3.90
C GLY A 279 3.93 19.02 3.66
N ILE A 280 4.58 18.54 2.60
CA ILE A 280 4.63 17.13 2.21
C ILE A 280 6.07 16.65 2.24
N TYR A 281 6.27 15.45 2.79
CA TYR A 281 7.57 14.84 3.05
C TYR A 281 7.60 13.44 2.46
N GLU A 282 8.63 13.13 1.69
CA GLU A 282 8.87 11.82 1.11
C GLU A 282 10.20 11.27 1.64
N LEU A 283 10.12 10.14 2.35
CA LEU A 283 11.28 9.34 2.70
C LEU A 283 11.56 8.37 1.56
N ILE A 284 12.79 8.38 1.07
CA ILE A 284 13.25 7.48 0.01
C ILE A 284 14.29 6.55 0.63
N ILE A 285 14.01 5.24 0.59
CA ILE A 285 14.86 4.18 1.15
C ILE A 285 15.40 3.35 0.01
N LYS A 286 16.69 3.51 -0.29
CA LYS A 286 17.31 2.89 -1.46
C LYS A 286 18.19 1.70 -1.08
N ASN A 287 17.66 0.50 -1.26
CA ASN A 287 18.42 -0.75 -1.30
C ASN A 287 19.33 -1.05 -0.07
N PRO A 288 18.85 -0.85 1.18
CA PRO A 288 19.66 -1.13 2.37
C PRO A 288 19.97 -2.62 2.52
N THR A 289 20.95 -2.94 3.36
CA THR A 289 21.41 -4.32 3.61
C THR A 289 21.04 -4.81 5.00
N ASN A 290 20.81 -6.12 5.11
CA ASN A 290 20.75 -6.78 6.40
C ASN A 290 22.15 -7.04 6.99
N LYS A 291 22.23 -7.56 8.23
CA LYS A 291 23.51 -7.92 8.86
C LYS A 291 24.29 -9.02 8.12
N ALA A 292 23.60 -9.85 7.34
CA ALA A 292 24.20 -10.89 6.51
C ALA A 292 24.67 -10.37 5.13
N GLY A 293 24.49 -9.08 4.83
CA GLY A 293 24.91 -8.47 3.56
C GLY A 293 23.91 -8.64 2.41
N LEU A 294 22.71 -9.18 2.65
CA LEU A 294 21.66 -9.24 1.63
C LEU A 294 20.98 -7.88 1.50
N HIS A 295 20.76 -7.45 0.26
CA HIS A 295 20.08 -6.20 -0.07
C HIS A 295 18.57 -6.38 -0.20
N THR A 296 17.78 -5.35 0.09
CA THR A 296 16.32 -5.38 -0.16
C THR A 296 15.96 -5.45 -1.64
N GLN A 297 16.86 -5.00 -2.52
CA GLN A 297 16.64 -4.88 -3.97
C GLN A 297 15.43 -4.00 -4.33
N SER A 298 15.12 -3.02 -3.46
CA SER A 298 14.00 -2.09 -3.62
C SER A 298 14.45 -0.63 -3.51
N THR A 299 13.68 0.27 -4.10
CA THR A 299 13.64 1.68 -3.71
C THR A 299 12.23 1.94 -3.23
N ASP A 300 12.09 2.15 -1.92
CA ASP A 300 10.79 2.33 -1.28
C ASP A 300 10.58 3.82 -1.00
N HIS A 301 9.37 4.30 -1.26
CA HIS A 301 8.96 5.70 -1.11
C HIS A 301 7.83 5.75 -0.08
N LEU A 302 8.01 6.54 0.97
CA LEU A 302 7.04 6.71 2.04
C LEU A 302 6.67 8.17 2.18
N LEU A 303 5.37 8.46 2.10
CA LEU A 303 4.85 9.83 2.10
C LEU A 303 4.30 10.20 3.49
N ILE A 304 4.46 11.46 3.89
CA ILE A 304 3.80 12.06 5.07
C ILE A 304 3.32 13.45 4.65
N ARG A 305 2.12 13.83 5.08
CA ARG A 305 1.63 15.21 4.93
C ARG A 305 1.37 15.81 6.30
N LYS A 306 1.92 16.98 6.53
CA LYS A 306 1.73 17.77 7.75
C LYS A 306 1.04 19.08 7.38
N GLY A 307 0.00 19.44 8.12
CA GLY A 307 -0.76 20.65 7.83
C GLY A 307 -1.65 21.07 8.97
N SER A 308 -1.98 22.35 9.02
CA SER A 308 -3.12 22.85 9.77
C SER A 308 -4.44 22.29 9.20
N ARG A 309 -5.53 22.37 9.97
CA ARG A 309 -6.82 21.73 9.60
C ARG A 309 -7.38 22.21 8.26
N ASP A 310 -7.08 23.45 7.89
CA ASP A 310 -7.50 24.11 6.66
C ASP A 310 -6.42 24.06 5.56
N ASN A 311 -5.40 23.21 5.70
CA ASN A 311 -4.46 22.91 4.63
C ASN A 311 -5.08 21.90 3.64
N PRO A 312 -5.41 22.28 2.39
CA PRO A 312 -6.06 21.39 1.44
C PRO A 312 -5.15 20.32 0.84
N ILE A 313 -3.82 20.46 0.95
CA ILE A 313 -2.84 19.47 0.50
C ILE A 313 -2.76 18.31 1.50
N ALA A 314 -2.80 18.64 2.80
CA ALA A 314 -2.84 17.66 3.88
C ALA A 314 -4.25 17.05 4.02
N PHE A 315 -5.30 17.87 4.12
CA PHE A 315 -6.66 17.39 4.40
C PHE A 315 -7.61 17.70 3.24
N GLN A 316 -8.07 16.65 2.54
CA GLN A 316 -8.95 16.78 1.38
C GLN A 316 -10.39 17.22 1.72
N THR A 317 -10.75 17.22 3.00
CA THR A 317 -12.04 17.76 3.48
C THR A 317 -12.09 19.29 3.40
N THR A 318 -10.95 19.97 3.24
CA THR A 318 -10.89 21.42 3.03
C THR A 318 -11.27 21.78 1.60
N SER A 319 -12.56 22.05 1.37
CA SER A 319 -13.09 22.47 0.07
C SER A 319 -13.51 23.95 0.02
N TYR A 320 -13.57 24.63 1.17
CA TYR A 320 -13.95 26.04 1.26
C TYR A 320 -13.22 26.75 2.39
N SER A 321 -12.82 28.00 2.17
CA SER A 321 -12.17 28.84 3.19
C SER A 321 -12.65 30.28 3.12
N LYS A 322 -13.05 30.85 4.26
CA LYS A 322 -13.44 32.28 4.37
C LYS A 322 -12.25 33.25 4.37
N SER A 323 -11.03 32.75 4.60
CA SER A 323 -9.82 33.56 4.70
C SER A 323 -8.99 33.57 3.41
N LEU A 324 -9.35 32.71 2.43
CA LEU A 324 -8.59 32.55 1.19
C LEU A 324 -8.70 33.78 0.27
N LEU A 325 -9.89 34.36 0.08
CA LEU A 325 -10.07 35.60 -0.69
C LEU A 325 -10.15 36.80 0.23
N GLN A 326 -9.24 37.76 0.06
CA GLN A 326 -9.19 38.97 0.86
C GLN A 326 -9.16 40.21 -0.02
N LYS A 327 -9.64 41.34 0.50
CA LYS A 327 -9.55 42.64 -0.14
C LYS A 327 -8.58 43.52 0.64
N GLY A 328 -7.53 43.99 -0.03
CA GLY A 328 -6.52 44.88 0.53
C GLY A 328 -7.06 46.29 0.78
N SER A 329 -6.29 47.10 1.50
CA SER A 329 -6.60 48.51 1.76
C SER A 329 -6.54 49.38 0.50
N ASP A 330 -5.80 48.95 -0.51
CA ASP A 330 -5.75 49.52 -1.86
C ASP A 330 -7.00 49.22 -2.70
N GLY A 331 -7.92 48.39 -2.17
CA GLY A 331 -9.14 47.98 -2.83
C GLY A 331 -8.97 46.81 -3.82
N LEU A 332 -7.75 46.31 -4.00
CA LEU A 332 -7.47 45.14 -4.83
C LEU A 332 -7.70 43.85 -4.05
N PHE A 333 -7.96 42.77 -4.77
CA PHE A 333 -8.13 41.46 -4.15
C PHE A 333 -6.82 40.69 -4.11
N GLN A 334 -6.68 39.81 -3.12
CA GLN A 334 -5.57 38.89 -3.00
C GLN A 334 -6.05 37.51 -2.56
N ILE A 335 -5.32 36.49 -3.01
CA ILE A 335 -5.42 35.13 -2.51
C ILE A 335 -4.42 34.99 -1.35
N PHE A 336 -4.90 34.54 -0.19
CA PHE A 336 -4.06 34.16 0.95
C PHE A 336 -4.23 32.65 1.20
N SER A 337 -3.36 31.86 0.61
CA SER A 337 -3.45 30.40 0.60
C SER A 337 -2.80 29.76 1.83
N ASN A 338 -3.38 28.65 2.28
CA ASN A 338 -2.83 27.78 3.32
C ASN A 338 -2.48 26.39 2.74
N ALA A 339 -1.92 26.33 1.53
CA ALA A 339 -1.67 25.09 0.80
C ALA A 339 -0.17 24.72 0.80
N ALA A 340 0.50 24.82 1.94
CA ALA A 340 1.87 24.36 2.09
C ALA A 340 1.97 22.88 1.64
N GLY A 341 2.95 22.58 0.77
CA GLY A 341 3.06 21.30 0.07
C GLY A 341 2.60 21.31 -1.40
N ALA A 342 1.99 22.41 -1.86
CA ALA A 342 1.75 22.65 -3.28
C ALA A 342 3.01 23.19 -3.97
N ASP A 343 3.25 22.70 -5.19
CA ASP A 343 4.30 23.23 -6.08
C ASP A 343 3.74 24.33 -6.99
N LEU A 344 2.51 24.13 -7.48
CA LEU A 344 1.84 25.04 -8.39
C LEU A 344 0.43 25.38 -7.89
N MET A 345 -0.05 26.54 -8.26
CA MET A 345 -1.43 26.96 -8.08
C MET A 345 -1.99 27.61 -9.34
N ARG A 346 -3.31 27.60 -9.47
CA ARG A 346 -4.06 28.44 -10.41
C ARG A 346 -5.40 28.78 -9.80
N TYR A 347 -6.07 29.78 -10.35
CA TYR A 347 -7.37 30.19 -9.85
C TYR A 347 -8.35 30.51 -10.98
N SER A 348 -9.61 30.53 -10.59
CA SER A 348 -10.78 30.87 -11.40
C SER A 348 -11.60 31.89 -10.63
N THR A 349 -12.07 32.94 -11.31
CA THR A 349 -13.00 33.93 -10.74
C THR A 349 -14.45 33.75 -11.23
N ASP A 350 -14.73 32.62 -11.91
CA ASP A 350 -16.04 32.30 -12.51
C ASP A 350 -16.47 30.83 -12.24
N PHE A 351 -16.24 30.34 -11.02
CA PHE A 351 -16.63 29.00 -10.55
C PHE A 351 -16.04 27.82 -11.34
N GLY A 352 -14.87 28.02 -11.95
CA GLY A 352 -14.11 27.01 -12.66
C GLY A 352 -14.39 26.94 -14.15
N LYS A 353 -15.14 27.91 -14.70
CA LYS A 353 -15.43 27.98 -16.13
C LYS A 353 -14.19 28.39 -16.93
N THR A 354 -13.39 29.32 -16.41
CA THR A 354 -12.10 29.69 -16.97
C THR A 354 -11.02 29.71 -15.90
N TRP A 355 -9.79 29.37 -16.29
CA TRP A 355 -8.67 29.25 -15.36
C TRP A 355 -7.50 30.09 -15.83
N MET A 356 -6.83 30.72 -14.87
CA MET A 356 -5.50 31.25 -15.09
C MET A 356 -4.52 30.11 -15.40
N LYS A 357 -3.40 30.47 -16.04
CA LYS A 357 -2.28 29.53 -16.22
C LYS A 357 -1.76 29.09 -14.85
N TRP A 358 -1.26 27.85 -14.80
CA TRP A 358 -0.51 27.38 -13.64
C TRP A 358 0.69 28.30 -13.39
N GLN A 359 0.89 28.65 -12.13
CA GLN A 359 2.00 29.45 -11.65
C GLN A 359 2.61 28.79 -10.41
N PRO A 360 3.87 29.09 -10.06
CA PRO A 360 4.45 28.65 -8.80
C PRO A 360 3.53 28.96 -7.62
N TYR A 361 3.40 28.02 -6.69
CA TYR A 361 2.65 28.25 -5.47
C TYR A 361 3.27 29.42 -4.69
N ALA A 362 2.41 30.29 -4.16
CA ALA A 362 2.79 31.35 -3.25
C ALA A 362 1.69 31.53 -2.21
N ARG A 363 2.09 31.79 -0.97
CA ARG A 363 1.15 32.04 0.13
C ARG A 363 0.23 33.22 -0.14
N ALA A 364 0.75 34.28 -0.76
CA ALA A 364 0.01 35.48 -1.10
C ALA A 364 0.14 35.80 -2.60
N VAL A 365 -1.00 35.96 -3.28
CA VAL A 365 -1.05 36.32 -4.71
C VAL A 365 -2.04 37.46 -4.91
N GLY A 366 -1.54 38.61 -5.36
CA GLY A 366 -2.40 39.74 -5.74
C GLY A 366 -3.16 39.44 -7.04
N LEU A 367 -4.43 39.83 -7.09
CA LEU A 367 -5.27 39.71 -8.28
C LEU A 367 -5.21 41.02 -9.09
N PRO A 368 -5.06 40.96 -10.43
CA PRO A 368 -5.13 42.14 -11.27
C PRO A 368 -6.44 42.93 -11.08
N ALA A 369 -6.38 44.26 -11.27
CA ALA A 369 -7.57 45.09 -11.29
C ALA A 369 -8.56 44.56 -12.35
N GLY A 370 -9.84 44.46 -11.99
CA GLY A 370 -10.88 43.92 -12.88
C GLY A 370 -10.92 42.39 -12.98
N SER A 371 -10.25 41.64 -12.09
CA SER A 371 -10.32 40.17 -12.06
C SER A 371 -11.72 39.61 -11.84
N PHE A 372 -12.62 40.40 -11.26
CA PHE A 372 -14.03 40.07 -11.10
C PHE A 372 -14.88 40.97 -11.99
N SER A 373 -15.86 40.36 -12.66
CA SER A 373 -16.84 41.09 -13.46
C SER A 373 -17.65 42.04 -12.56
N GLN A 374 -17.89 43.26 -13.02
CA GLN A 374 -18.79 44.20 -12.34
C GLN A 374 -20.26 43.78 -12.46
N ALA A 375 -20.58 42.97 -13.47
CA ALA A 375 -21.90 42.36 -13.65
C ALA A 375 -21.78 40.86 -13.38
N GLN A 376 -22.04 40.46 -12.14
CA GLN A 376 -22.20 39.06 -11.75
C GLN A 376 -23.66 38.85 -11.36
N PHE A 377 -24.22 37.72 -11.79
CA PHE A 377 -25.59 37.36 -11.46
C PHE A 377 -25.72 36.85 -10.02
N TRP A 378 -24.61 36.53 -9.36
CA TRP A 378 -24.53 36.12 -7.96
C TRP A 378 -24.01 37.25 -7.07
N GLU A 379 -24.31 37.17 -5.78
CA GLU A 379 -23.84 38.11 -4.77
C GLU A 379 -22.35 37.89 -4.43
N GLY A 380 -21.61 38.97 -4.23
CA GLY A 380 -20.20 38.92 -3.82
C GLY A 380 -19.28 38.38 -4.92
N ASN A 381 -17.99 38.28 -4.57
CA ASN A 381 -16.95 37.77 -5.47
C ASN A 381 -16.58 36.37 -5.03
N HIS A 382 -16.54 35.44 -5.99
CA HIS A 382 -16.20 34.05 -5.76
C HIS A 382 -14.89 33.68 -6.43
N ILE A 383 -14.01 33.00 -5.70
CA ILE A 383 -12.80 32.43 -6.28
C ILE A 383 -12.70 30.95 -5.97
N ARG A 384 -12.23 30.20 -6.96
CA ARG A 384 -11.78 28.82 -6.81
C ARG A 384 -10.29 28.76 -7.05
N VAL A 385 -9.53 28.21 -6.11
CA VAL A 385 -8.10 27.99 -6.24
C VAL A 385 -7.82 26.50 -6.33
N GLN A 386 -7.06 26.08 -7.33
CA GLN A 386 -6.62 24.71 -7.52
C GLN A 386 -5.12 24.62 -7.30
N TYR A 387 -4.70 23.54 -6.65
CA TYR A 387 -3.30 23.29 -6.31
C TYR A 387 -2.82 22.02 -6.99
N TRP A 388 -1.53 21.98 -7.34
CA TRP A 388 -0.85 20.78 -7.80
C TRP A 388 0.36 20.53 -6.92
N SER A 389 0.54 19.28 -6.52
CA SER A 389 1.70 18.81 -5.77
C SER A 389 2.33 17.65 -6.51
N LYS A 390 3.63 17.78 -6.79
CA LYS A 390 4.44 16.76 -7.45
C LYS A 390 4.57 15.52 -6.57
N LEU A 391 4.87 15.71 -5.29
CA LEU A 391 5.03 14.61 -4.33
C LEU A 391 3.69 13.91 -4.06
N ALA A 392 2.57 14.63 -4.09
CA ALA A 392 1.25 13.99 -4.00
C ALA A 392 0.78 13.38 -5.34
N GLY A 393 1.47 13.65 -6.46
CA GLY A 393 1.10 13.20 -7.80
C GLY A 393 -0.28 13.68 -8.28
N SER A 394 -0.81 14.80 -7.74
CA SER A 394 -2.21 15.19 -7.93
C SER A 394 -2.42 16.69 -8.08
N ALA A 395 -3.46 17.05 -8.86
CA ALA A 395 -4.03 18.39 -8.97
C ALA A 395 -5.48 18.46 -8.48
N ALA A 396 -5.95 17.44 -7.74
CA ALA A 396 -7.37 17.32 -7.40
C ALA A 396 -7.83 18.34 -6.34
N GLN A 397 -6.90 18.93 -5.59
CA GLN A 397 -7.20 19.82 -4.47
C GLN A 397 -7.69 21.18 -4.96
N THR A 398 -8.92 21.52 -4.60
CA THR A 398 -9.54 22.81 -4.88
C THR A 398 -10.16 23.39 -3.62
N VAL A 399 -9.95 24.70 -3.39
CA VAL A 399 -10.59 25.43 -2.30
C VAL A 399 -11.35 26.62 -2.88
N ASP A 400 -12.62 26.69 -2.54
CA ASP A 400 -13.52 27.79 -2.86
C ASP A 400 -13.49 28.87 -1.76
N SER A 401 -13.77 30.12 -2.14
CA SER A 401 -13.85 31.23 -1.20
C SER A 401 -14.70 32.36 -1.76
N ASP A 402 -15.41 33.04 -0.87
CA ASP A 402 -16.25 34.18 -1.20
C ASP A 402 -15.85 35.43 -0.41
N TYR A 403 -15.95 36.58 -1.07
CA TYR A 403 -15.81 37.90 -0.44
C TYR A 403 -17.05 38.75 -0.73
N GLY A 404 -17.64 39.33 0.31
CA GLY A 404 -18.83 40.17 0.18
C GLY A 404 -20.11 39.38 -0.12
N TYR A 405 -20.14 38.10 0.24
CA TYR A 405 -21.34 37.26 0.24
C TYR A 405 -21.90 37.17 1.66
N SER A 406 -23.20 37.46 1.82
CA SER A 406 -23.87 37.49 3.14
C SER A 406 -24.43 36.14 3.60
N GLY A 407 -24.43 35.11 2.73
CA GLY A 407 -24.91 33.77 3.08
C GLY A 407 -24.03 33.06 4.11
N THR A 408 -24.63 32.08 4.79
CA THR A 408 -23.95 31.24 5.79
C THR A 408 -23.51 29.88 5.23
N ASP A 409 -23.96 29.54 4.02
CA ASP A 409 -23.67 28.33 3.27
C ASP A 409 -22.33 28.39 2.51
N ILE A 410 -21.89 27.22 2.04
CA ILE A 410 -20.67 27.03 1.25
C ILE A 410 -21.06 26.96 -0.23
N ARG A 411 -20.59 27.92 -1.03
CA ARG A 411 -20.86 27.94 -2.48
C ARG A 411 -19.78 27.22 -3.25
N THR A 412 -20.17 26.13 -3.92
CA THR A 412 -19.28 25.36 -4.83
C THR A 412 -19.76 25.41 -6.29
N VAL A 413 -20.92 26.00 -6.54
CA VAL A 413 -21.52 26.16 -7.88
C VAL A 413 -22.18 27.54 -7.99
N PRO A 414 -22.15 28.17 -9.17
CA PRO A 414 -22.73 29.50 -9.36
C PRO A 414 -24.26 29.46 -9.36
N GLN A 415 -24.83 28.34 -9.84
CA GLN A 415 -26.27 28.11 -9.95
C GLN A 415 -26.55 26.61 -9.93
N LEU A 416 -27.64 26.21 -9.28
CA LEU A 416 -28.28 24.91 -9.46
C LEU A 416 -29.65 25.13 -10.10
N LEU A 417 -29.80 24.74 -11.36
CA LEU A 417 -31.11 24.69 -12.01
C LEU A 417 -31.68 23.28 -11.86
N LEU A 418 -32.49 23.07 -10.83
CA LEU A 418 -33.21 21.80 -10.65
C LEU A 418 -34.36 21.75 -11.65
N ARG A 419 -34.24 20.90 -12.68
CA ARG A 419 -35.31 20.62 -13.65
C ARG A 419 -36.01 19.30 -13.33
N GLY A 420 -37.32 19.34 -13.04
CA GLY A 420 -38.14 18.15 -12.84
C GLY A 420 -39.62 18.36 -13.17
N PRO A 421 -40.48 17.34 -12.98
CA PRO A 421 -41.92 17.42 -13.27
C PRO A 421 -42.65 18.56 -12.55
N PHE A 422 -42.11 19.03 -11.42
CA PHE A 422 -42.60 20.18 -10.66
C PHE A 422 -42.41 21.53 -11.38
N ASN A 423 -41.59 21.61 -12.43
CA ASN A 423 -41.36 22.83 -13.21
C ASN A 423 -42.22 22.94 -14.47
N GLN A 424 -43.17 22.01 -14.69
CA GLN A 424 -44.00 22.00 -15.90
C GLN A 424 -45.21 22.95 -15.84
N TRP A 425 -45.43 23.68 -14.73
CA TRP A 425 -46.67 24.44 -14.49
C TRP A 425 -46.51 25.96 -14.37
N LEU A 426 -45.58 26.59 -15.09
CA LEU A 426 -45.47 28.05 -15.16
C LEU A 426 -45.35 28.57 -16.59
N ALA A 427 -46.33 28.22 -17.43
CA ALA A 427 -46.64 28.97 -18.64
C ALA A 427 -48.17 29.00 -18.80
N GLU A 428 -48.75 30.14 -18.41
CA GLU A 428 -50.06 30.72 -18.79
C GLU A 428 -50.81 31.28 -17.58
N MET A 429 -50.48 32.52 -17.21
CA MET A 429 -51.48 33.50 -16.80
C MET A 429 -51.13 34.80 -17.51
N SER A 430 -51.81 35.02 -18.65
CA SER A 430 -51.99 36.33 -19.28
C SER A 430 -52.94 37.19 -18.46
#